data_AF-A0A3B8QLX5-F1
#
_entry.id   AF-A0A3B8QLX5-F1
#
_cell.length_a   1.000
_cell.length_b   1.000
_cell.length_c   1.000
_cell.angle_alpha   90.00
_cell.angle_beta   90.00
_cell.angle_gamma   90.00
#
_symmetry.space_group_name_H-M   'P 1'
#
loop_
_entity.id
_entity.type
_entity.pdbx_description
1 polymer ?
#
loop_
_entity_poly.entity_id
_entity_poly.type
_entity_poly.pdbx_seq_one_letter_code
_entity_poly.pdbx_strand_id
1 'polypeptide(L)' 'MGLRERKKQETRWAIFDAAIRLMVVRGYDKVKIEEICQEADVSSALFFN' A
#
# COMPACT_ATOMS: atom_id res chain seq x y z
N MET A 1 19.50 -6.04 -11.53
CA MET A 1 18.30 -5.28 -11.11
C MET A 1 18.75 -3.98 -10.46
N GLY A 2 18.40 -2.83 -11.06
CA GLY A 2 18.80 -1.52 -10.58
C GLY A 2 18.11 -1.14 -9.26
N LEU A 3 18.63 -0.13 -8.55
CA LEU A 3 18.00 0.40 -7.34
C LEU A 3 16.56 0.86 -7.56
N ARG A 4 16.20 1.24 -8.79
CA ARG A 4 14.84 1.65 -9.18
C ARG A 4 13.84 0.49 -9.09
N GLU A 5 14.12 -0.67 -9.67
CA GLU A 5 13.25 -1.83 -9.56
C GLU A 5 13.08 -2.31 -8.12
N ARG A 6 14.13 -2.20 -7.28
CA ARG A 6 14.04 -2.55 -5.86
C ARG A 6 13.08 -1.61 -5.12
N LYS A 7 13.24 -0.30 -5.26
CA LYS A 7 12.30 0.67 -4.66
C LYS A 7 10.86 0.46 -5.12
N LYS A 8 10.65 0.17 -6.41
CA LYS A 8 9.30 -0.07 -6.93
C LYS A 8 8.66 -1.31 -6.31
N GLN A 9 9.44 -2.35 -6.04
CA GLN A 9 8.97 -3.54 -5.33
C GLN A 9 8.70 -3.23 -3.85
N GLU A 10 9.62 -2.58 -3.15
CA GLU A 10 9.44 -2.20 -1.74
C GLU A 10 8.14 -1.42 -1.51
N THR A 11 7.84 -0.45 -2.37
CA THR A 11 6.58 0.30 -2.30
C THR A 11 5.35 -0.59 -2.50
N ARG A 12 5.41 -1.55 -3.43
CA ARG A 12 4.32 -2.49 -3.67
C ARG A 12 4.07 -3.39 -2.45
N TRP A 13 5.13 -3.86 -1.82
CA TRP A 13 5.05 -4.66 -0.60
C TRP A 13 4.49 -3.86 0.57
N ALA A 14 4.90 -2.61 0.74
CA ALA A 14 4.39 -1.73 1.79
C ALA A 14 2.86 -1.52 1.66
N ILE A 15 2.37 -1.29 0.43
CA ILE A 15 0.93 -1.16 0.15
C ILE A 15 0.19 -2.45 0.50
N PHE A 16 0.74 -3.61 0.12
CA PHE A 16 0.08 -4.90 0.33
C PHE A 16 -0.02 -5.24 1.83
N ASP A 17 1.05 -5.00 2.57
CA ASP A 17 1.11 -5.23 4.01
C ASP A 17 0.15 -4.29 4.76
N ALA A 18 0.15 -2.99 4.44
CA ALA A 18 -0.82 -2.03 4.99
C ALA A 18 -2.27 -2.44 4.70
N ALA A 19 -2.57 -2.86 3.46
CA ALA A 19 -3.89 -3.33 3.07
C ALA A 19 -4.33 -4.55 3.90
N ILE A 20 -3.48 -5.57 4.00
CA ILE A 20 -3.80 -6.78 4.76
C ILE A 20 -4.03 -6.45 6.23
N ARG A 21 -3.15 -5.65 6.86
CA ARG A 21 -3.32 -5.28 8.28
C ARG A 21 -4.63 -4.56 8.53
N LEU A 22 -4.94 -3.55 7.71
CA LEU A 22 -6.18 -2.80 7.83
C LEU A 22 -7.41 -3.70 7.62
N MET A 23 -7.35 -4.60 6.62
CA MET A 23 -8.44 -5.53 6.33
C MET A 23 -8.67 -6.54 7.45
N VAL A 24 -7.60 -7.02 8.09
CA VAL A 24 -7.69 -7.92 9.25
C VAL A 24 -8.29 -7.23 10.46
N VAL A 25 -7.90 -5.97 10.73
CA VAL A 25 -8.34 -5.25 11.93
C VAL A 25 -9.75 -4.68 11.79
N ARG A 26 -10.11 -4.14 10.62
CA ARG A 26 -11.37 -3.41 10.41
C ARG A 26 -12.41 -4.18 9.57
N GLY A 27 -12.00 -5.24 8.89
CA GLY A 27 -12.80 -5.95 7.90
C GLY A 27 -12.71 -5.29 6.52
N TYR A 28 -12.67 -6.11 5.46
CA TYR A 28 -12.48 -5.67 4.07
C TYR A 28 -13.38 -4.51 3.64
N ASP A 29 -14.68 -4.56 3.98
CA ASP A 29 -15.68 -3.56 3.59
C ASP A 29 -15.45 -2.17 4.19
N LYS A 30 -14.71 -2.09 5.29
CA LYS A 30 -14.50 -0.84 6.03
C LYS A 30 -13.17 -0.15 5.70
N VAL A 31 -12.31 -0.80 4.92
CA VAL A 31 -10.98 -0.26 4.58
C VAL A 31 -11.07 0.54 3.29
N LYS A 32 -10.63 1.80 3.35
CA LYS A 32 -10.53 2.67 2.16
C LYS A 32 -9.13 2.66 1.59
N ILE A 33 -9.03 2.82 0.27
CA ILE A 33 -7.74 2.96 -0.43
C ILE A 33 -6.91 4.12 0.14
N GLU A 34 -7.56 5.22 0.53
CA GLU A 34 -6.91 6.37 1.15
C GLU A 34 -6.18 5.99 2.46
N GLU A 35 -6.80 5.14 3.30
CA GLU A 35 -6.20 4.69 4.55
C GLU A 35 -5.00 3.77 4.30
N ILE A 36 -5.12 2.88 3.32
CA ILE A 36 -4.01 2.02 2.88
C ILE A 36 -2.84 2.87 2.39
N CYS A 37 -3.12 3.91 1.59
CA CYS A 37 -2.11 4.83 1.09
C CYS A 37 -1.43 5.62 2.21
N GLN A 38 -2.22 6.08 3.18
CA GLN A 38 -1.71 6.80 4.35
C GLN A 38 -0.79 5.91 5.20
N GLU A 39 -1.16 4.65 5.38
CA GLU A 39 -0.43 3.70 6.22
C GLU A 39 0.82 3.13 5.53
N ALA A 40 0.80 3.04 4.19
CA ALA A 40 1.96 2.65 3.39
C ALA A 40 2.90 3.81 3.03
N ASP A 41 2.62 5.04 3.49
CA ASP A 41 3.34 6.27 3.14
C ASP A 41 3.50 6.49 1.63
N VAL A 42 2.41 6.24 0.89
CA VAL A 42 2.34 6.45 -0.56
C VAL A 42 1.23 7.42 -0.93
N SER A 43 1.45 8.18 -1.99
CA SER A 43 0.36 8.95 -2.58
C SER A 43 -0.63 8.02 -3.28
N SER A 44 -1.91 8.35 -3.21
CA SER A 44 -2.97 7.68 -4.00
C SER A 44 -2.65 7.70 -5.50
N ALA A 45 -1.98 8.74 -6.01
CA ALA A 45 -1.52 8.80 -7.40
C ALA A 45 -0.52 7.69 -7.75
N LEU A 46 0.26 7.21 -6.78
CA LEU A 46 1.21 6.11 -6.95
C LEU A 46 0.51 4.73 -6.88
N PHE A 47 -0.65 4.66 -6.23
CA PHE A 47 -1.48 3.45 -6.19
C PHE A 47 -2.16 3.19 -7.55
N PHE A 48 -2.54 4.24 -8.28
CA PHE A 48 -3.19 4.14 -9.60
C PHE A 48 -2.23 4.07 -10.81
N ASN A 49 -0.90 4.13 -10.59
CA ASN A 49 0.13 4.22 -11.63
C ASN A 49 0.94 2.92 -11.75
#